data_AF-A0A519PGJ5-F1
#
_entry.id   AF-A0A519PGJ5-F1
#
_cell.length_a   1.000
_cell.length_b   1.000
_cell.length_c   1.000
_cell.angle_alpha   90.00
_cell.angle_beta   90.00
_cell.angle_gamma   90.00
#
_symmetry.space_group_name_H-M   'P 1'
#
loop_
_entity.id
_entity.type
_entity.pdbx_description
1 polymer ?
#
loop_
_entity_poly.entity_id
_entity_poly.type
_entity_poly.pdbx_seq_one_letter_code
_entity_poly.pdbx_strand_id
1 'polypeptide(L)'
;LGGETLGAGALGRIKPTPAQMADLKKALHVAEKAGELDIGQGAIVVDGLVLAVEAQEGTDAMLTRVAGLPADLRGQPTALKGALGKAPKPIQDLRVDMPVIGPRTIALAAEAGLAGVGGVAGRLILIDRKAIIAAADGLGLYVWGVDR
;
A
#
# COMPACT_ATOMS: atom_id res chain seq x y z
N LEU A 1 -16.19 9.73 9.80
CA LEU A 1 -15.35 8.59 9.36
C LEU A 1 -14.90 7.85 10.61
N GLY A 2 -15.52 6.71 10.93
CA GLY A 2 -15.35 6.00 12.22
C GLY A 2 -14.43 4.76 12.17
N GLY A 3 -13.42 4.76 11.29
CA GLY A 3 -12.47 3.65 11.17
C GLY A 3 -11.22 3.87 12.02
N GLU A 4 -10.65 2.77 12.54
CA GLU A 4 -9.36 2.79 13.25
C GLU A 4 -8.24 3.20 12.28
N THR A 5 -7.27 3.97 12.76
CA THR A 5 -6.10 4.34 11.96
C THR A 5 -4.97 3.33 12.14
N LEU A 6 -4.14 3.17 11.11
CA LEU A 6 -2.98 2.30 11.15
C LEU A 6 -1.94 2.85 12.14
N GLY A 7 -1.62 2.07 13.18
CA GLY A 7 -0.53 2.40 14.12
C GLY A 7 0.87 2.19 13.53
N ALA A 8 1.90 2.61 14.28
CA ALA A 8 3.29 2.40 13.92
C ALA A 8 3.68 0.91 13.92
N GLY A 9 4.48 0.49 12.93
CA GLY A 9 4.98 -0.87 12.83
C GLY A 9 4.02 -1.84 12.14
N ALA A 10 4.19 -3.13 12.42
CA ALA A 10 3.40 -4.19 11.80
C ALA A 10 1.98 -4.25 12.39
N LEU A 11 0.97 -4.32 11.51
CA LEU A 11 -0.41 -4.59 11.91
C LEU A 11 -0.67 -6.09 12.15
N GLY A 12 -0.09 -6.94 11.29
CA GLY A 12 -0.17 -8.41 11.36
C GLY A 12 1.15 -9.04 11.82
N ARG A 13 1.29 -10.37 11.63
CA ARG A 13 2.49 -11.10 12.05
C ARG A 13 3.64 -11.05 11.06
N ILE A 14 3.35 -10.78 9.79
CA ILE A 14 4.35 -10.70 8.72
C ILE A 14 5.11 -9.38 8.82
N LYS A 15 6.44 -9.45 8.73
CA LYS A 15 7.33 -8.28 8.79
C LYS A 15 8.09 -8.12 7.48
N PRO A 16 8.30 -6.89 7.00
CA PRO A 16 9.07 -6.64 5.80
C PRO A 16 10.55 -6.94 6.01
N THR A 17 11.22 -7.38 4.94
CA THR A 17 12.68 -7.36 4.84
C THR A 17 13.19 -5.92 4.65
N PRO A 18 14.51 -5.65 4.82
CA PRO A 18 15.07 -4.33 4.55
C PRO A 18 14.80 -3.82 3.13
N ALA A 19 14.85 -4.70 2.12
CA ALA A 19 14.56 -4.34 0.72
C ALA A 19 13.09 -3.96 0.53
N GLN A 20 12.16 -4.76 1.07
CA GLN A 20 10.72 -4.47 1.03
C GLN A 20 10.37 -3.17 1.77
N MET A 21 11.05 -2.90 2.89
CA MET A 21 10.91 -1.64 3.61
C MET A 21 11.42 -0.45 2.77
N ALA A 22 12.51 -0.61 2.02
CA ALA A 22 13.00 0.42 1.11
C ALA A 22 11.99 0.73 0.00
N ASP A 23 11.39 -0.31 -0.59
CA ASP A 23 10.31 -0.16 -1.58
C ASP A 23 9.09 0.56 -0.99
N LEU A 24 8.65 0.19 0.21
CA LEU A 24 7.53 0.87 0.88
C LEU A 24 7.83 2.36 1.10
N LYS A 25 9.02 2.68 1.63
CA LYS A 25 9.42 4.09 1.85
C LYS A 25 9.44 4.87 0.54
N LYS A 26 9.97 4.28 -0.53
CA LYS A 26 9.98 4.91 -1.86
C LYS A 26 8.56 5.08 -2.41
N ALA A 27 7.70 4.08 -2.25
CA ALA A 27 6.29 4.15 -2.66
C ALA A 27 5.55 5.27 -1.93
N LEU A 28 5.74 5.42 -0.61
CA LEU A 28 5.16 6.53 0.14
C LEU A 28 5.68 7.89 -0.33
N HIS A 29 6.98 8.00 -0.60
CA HIS A 29 7.55 9.24 -1.16
C HIS A 29 6.91 9.60 -2.52
N VAL A 30 6.75 8.63 -3.42
CA VAL A 30 6.11 8.84 -4.72
C VAL A 30 4.64 9.21 -4.56
N ALA A 31 3.91 8.53 -3.68
CA ALA A 31 2.50 8.83 -3.39
C ALA A 31 2.32 10.25 -2.86
N GLU A 32 3.21 10.73 -1.99
CA GLU A 32 3.19 12.11 -1.50
C GLU A 32 3.43 13.13 -2.62
N LYS A 33 4.42 12.88 -3.49
CA LYS A 33 4.68 13.76 -4.64
C LYS A 33 3.54 13.77 -5.65
N ALA A 34 2.87 12.64 -5.87
CA ALA A 34 1.65 12.60 -6.66
C ALA A 34 0.52 13.40 -5.98
N GLY A 35 0.39 13.31 -4.65
CA GLY A 35 -0.59 14.06 -3.87
C GLY A 35 -0.34 15.56 -3.81
N GLU A 36 0.92 16.02 -3.83
CA GLU A 36 1.29 17.45 -3.96
C GLU A 36 0.75 18.06 -5.27
N LEU A 37 0.62 17.23 -6.32
CA LEU A 37 0.09 17.60 -7.63
C LEU A 37 -1.41 17.29 -7.79
N ASP A 38 -2.09 16.88 -6.73
CA ASP A 38 -3.49 16.43 -6.71
C ASP A 38 -3.82 15.24 -7.63
N ILE A 39 -2.82 14.47 -8.06
CA ILE A 39 -3.02 13.36 -9.01
C ILE A 39 -3.74 12.19 -8.32
N GLY A 40 -3.18 11.73 -7.20
CA GLY A 40 -3.66 10.59 -6.43
C GLY A 40 -2.89 10.42 -5.13
N GLN A 41 -3.08 9.30 -4.46
CA GLN A 41 -2.59 9.09 -3.08
C GLN A 41 -1.91 7.72 -2.86
N GLY A 42 -1.58 7.03 -3.95
CA GLY A 42 -1.01 5.69 -3.92
C GLY A 42 0.08 5.50 -4.97
N ALA A 43 1.07 4.68 -4.66
CA ALA A 43 2.07 4.24 -5.61
C ALA A 43 2.56 2.82 -5.29
N ILE A 44 3.03 2.12 -6.31
CA ILE A 44 3.58 0.77 -6.21
C ILE A 44 5.03 0.78 -6.68
N VAL A 45 5.91 0.25 -5.83
CA VAL A 45 7.33 0.11 -6.10
C VAL A 45 7.75 -1.34 -5.91
N VAL A 46 8.53 -1.89 -6.84
CA VAL A 46 9.10 -3.25 -6.74
C VAL A 46 10.58 -3.19 -7.10
N ASP A 47 11.42 -3.70 -6.20
CA ASP A 47 12.89 -3.74 -6.36
C ASP A 47 13.45 -2.36 -6.78
N GLY A 48 12.89 -1.29 -6.18
CA GLY A 48 13.23 0.09 -6.45
C GLY A 48 12.59 0.71 -7.70
N LEU A 49 11.89 -0.02 -8.55
CA LEU A 49 11.22 0.52 -9.75
C LEU A 49 9.78 0.93 -9.43
N VAL A 50 9.38 2.14 -9.83
CA VAL A 50 7.98 2.58 -9.74
C VAL A 50 7.20 1.93 -10.87
N LEU A 51 6.29 1.00 -10.53
CA LEU A 51 5.47 0.30 -11.51
C LEU A 51 4.15 1.02 -11.79
N ALA A 52 3.60 1.69 -10.77
CA ALA A 52 2.36 2.42 -10.91
C ALA A 52 2.27 3.57 -9.91
N VAL A 53 1.56 4.62 -10.33
CA VAL A 53 1.07 5.72 -9.51
C VAL A 53 -0.44 5.77 -9.70
N GLU A 54 -1.18 5.91 -8.61
CA GLU A 54 -2.63 6.05 -8.58
C GLU A 54 -3.00 7.44 -9.09
N ALA A 55 -4.02 7.52 -9.94
CA ALA A 55 -4.71 8.75 -10.26
C ALA A 55 -6.21 8.56 -10.02
N GLN A 56 -7.06 8.95 -10.98
CA GLN A 56 -8.52 8.89 -10.84
C GLN A 56 -9.09 7.47 -11.00
N GLU A 57 -8.29 6.49 -11.46
CA GLU A 57 -8.75 5.11 -11.61
C GLU A 57 -9.01 4.41 -10.27
N GLY A 58 -8.38 4.90 -9.20
CA GLY A 58 -8.45 4.33 -7.87
C GLY A 58 -7.55 3.10 -7.66
N THR A 59 -7.34 2.77 -6.38
CA THR A 59 -6.34 1.78 -5.96
C THR A 59 -6.58 0.38 -6.55
N ASP A 60 -7.84 -0.06 -6.64
CA ASP A 60 -8.18 -1.40 -7.14
C ASP A 60 -7.83 -1.57 -8.63
N ALA A 61 -8.12 -0.55 -9.44
CA ALA A 61 -7.78 -0.55 -10.86
C ALA A 61 -6.26 -0.47 -11.07
N MET A 62 -5.56 0.32 -10.24
CA MET A 62 -4.10 0.36 -10.23
C MET A 62 -3.48 -1.00 -9.90
N LEU A 63 -3.96 -1.70 -8.87
CA LEU A 63 -3.48 -3.04 -8.49
C LEU A 63 -3.73 -4.07 -9.59
N THR A 64 -4.92 -4.03 -10.19
CA THR A 64 -5.28 -4.89 -11.33
C THR A 64 -4.35 -4.64 -12.52
N ARG A 65 -4.05 -3.37 -12.82
CA ARG A 65 -3.09 -2.98 -13.86
C ARG A 65 -1.69 -3.52 -13.58
N VAL A 66 -1.22 -3.48 -12.33
CA VAL A 66 0.09 -4.07 -11.95
C VAL A 66 0.08 -5.59 -12.09
N ALA A 67 -1.00 -6.28 -11.72
CA ALA A 67 -1.12 -7.73 -11.91
C ALA A 67 -1.00 -8.14 -13.39
N GLY A 68 -1.43 -7.27 -14.32
CA GLY A 68 -1.29 -7.45 -15.77
C GLY A 68 0.10 -7.13 -16.35
N LEU A 69 1.05 -6.60 -15.57
CA LEU A 69 2.41 -6.34 -16.04
C LEU A 69 3.21 -7.65 -16.23
N PRO A 70 4.24 -7.64 -17.10
CA PRO A 70 5.19 -8.74 -17.22
C PRO A 70 5.69 -9.26 -15.87
N ALA A 71 5.73 -10.58 -15.73
CA ALA A 71 6.01 -11.24 -14.45
C ALA A 71 7.44 -11.03 -13.93
N ASP A 72 8.37 -10.62 -14.78
CA ASP A 72 9.75 -10.26 -14.44
C ASP A 72 9.88 -8.87 -13.82
N LEU A 73 8.90 -7.98 -14.01
CA LEU A 73 8.88 -6.63 -13.43
C LEU A 73 8.30 -6.57 -12.02
N ARG A 74 7.61 -7.63 -11.57
CA ARG A 74 6.87 -7.67 -10.32
C ARG A 74 7.18 -8.94 -9.53
N GLY A 75 6.71 -9.01 -8.28
CA GLY A 75 6.68 -10.27 -7.56
C GLY A 75 5.69 -11.26 -8.18
N GLN A 76 5.77 -12.51 -7.72
CA GLN A 76 4.83 -13.57 -8.07
C GLN A 76 4.17 -14.10 -6.80
N PRO A 77 3.00 -14.75 -6.87
CA PRO A 77 2.34 -15.31 -5.68
C PRO A 77 3.23 -16.27 -4.87
N THR A 78 4.21 -16.90 -5.50
CA THR A 78 5.20 -17.78 -4.86
C THR A 78 6.44 -17.06 -4.33
N ALA A 79 6.66 -15.81 -4.74
CA ALA A 79 7.81 -14.98 -4.41
C ALA A 79 7.40 -13.49 -4.43
N LEU A 80 6.71 -13.07 -3.37
CA LEU A 80 6.17 -11.72 -3.26
C LEU A 80 7.29 -10.67 -3.14
N LYS A 81 7.11 -9.53 -3.81
CA LYS A 81 8.09 -8.43 -3.84
C LYS A 81 7.44 -7.07 -3.91
N GLY A 82 8.15 -6.04 -3.46
CA GLY A 82 7.68 -4.67 -3.52
C GLY A 82 6.47 -4.37 -2.64
N ALA A 83 6.00 -3.14 -2.74
CA ALA A 83 5.04 -2.56 -1.82
C ALA A 83 4.09 -1.57 -2.49
N LEU A 84 2.84 -1.58 -2.04
CA LEU A 84 1.91 -0.47 -2.19
C LEU A 84 2.09 0.50 -1.02
N GLY A 85 2.41 1.76 -1.32
CA GLY A 85 2.40 2.85 -0.35
C GLY A 85 1.21 3.77 -0.59
N LYS A 86 0.44 4.09 0.45
CA LYS A 86 -0.59 5.14 0.42
C LYS A 86 -0.29 6.25 1.40
N ALA A 87 -0.38 7.50 0.96
CA ALA A 87 -0.10 8.68 1.77
C ALA A 87 -1.17 9.76 1.52
N PRO A 88 -1.61 10.50 2.54
CA PRO A 88 -2.61 11.53 2.36
C PRO A 88 -2.12 12.65 1.44
N LYS A 89 -3.03 13.24 0.67
CA LYS A 89 -2.74 14.41 -0.15
C LYS A 89 -2.46 15.63 0.76
N PRO A 90 -1.28 16.27 0.69
CA PRO A 90 -0.94 17.38 1.59
C PRO A 90 -1.85 18.60 1.45
N ILE A 91 -2.45 18.77 0.27
CA ILE A 91 -3.30 19.91 -0.09
C ILE A 91 -4.74 19.78 0.40
N GLN A 92 -5.15 18.61 0.90
CA GLN A 92 -6.52 18.34 1.34
C GLN A 92 -6.60 18.25 2.86
N ASP A 93 -7.77 18.59 3.41
CA ASP A 93 -8.04 18.40 4.83
C ASP A 93 -8.11 16.90 5.13
N LEU A 94 -7.27 16.44 6.06
CA LEU A 94 -7.23 15.04 6.49
C LEU A 94 -8.57 14.56 7.05
N ARG A 95 -9.46 15.44 7.52
CA ARG A 95 -10.81 15.05 7.95
C ARG A 95 -11.71 14.67 6.77
N VAL A 96 -11.33 15.08 5.56
CA VAL A 96 -12.11 14.94 4.33
C VAL A 96 -11.52 13.84 3.44
N ASP A 97 -10.18 13.77 3.30
CA ASP A 97 -9.52 12.84 2.37
C ASP A 97 -8.35 12.09 3.03
N MET A 98 -8.70 11.13 3.89
CA MET A 98 -7.74 10.13 4.36
C MET A 98 -7.63 8.97 3.37
N PRO A 99 -6.41 8.46 3.11
CA PRO A 99 -6.27 7.22 2.38
C PRO A 99 -6.88 6.08 3.21
N VAL A 100 -7.45 5.12 2.49
CA VAL A 100 -8.15 3.97 3.05
C VAL A 100 -7.60 2.67 2.47
N ILE A 101 -7.50 1.63 3.30
CA ILE A 101 -7.31 0.24 2.88
C ILE A 101 -8.34 -0.68 3.53
N GLY A 102 -8.66 -1.79 2.86
CA GLY A 102 -9.54 -2.84 3.35
C GLY A 102 -9.02 -4.23 2.95
N PRO A 103 -9.73 -5.31 3.35
CA PRO A 103 -9.33 -6.68 3.00
C PRO A 103 -9.23 -6.90 1.47
N ARG A 104 -10.05 -6.20 0.68
CA ARG A 104 -9.96 -6.22 -0.79
C ARG A 104 -8.64 -5.66 -1.31
N THR A 105 -8.11 -4.60 -0.71
CA THR A 105 -6.79 -4.06 -1.06
C THR A 105 -5.69 -5.10 -0.82
N ILE A 106 -5.80 -5.88 0.27
CA ILE A 106 -4.83 -6.93 0.59
C ILE A 106 -4.90 -8.08 -0.43
N ALA A 107 -6.10 -8.52 -0.79
CA ALA A 107 -6.29 -9.57 -1.80
C ALA A 107 -5.70 -9.16 -3.16
N LEU A 108 -6.04 -7.95 -3.63
CA LEU A 108 -5.53 -7.43 -4.91
C LEU A 108 -4.01 -7.18 -4.89
N ALA A 109 -3.45 -6.76 -3.75
CA ALA A 109 -1.99 -6.64 -3.58
C ALA A 109 -1.30 -8.00 -3.69
N ALA A 110 -1.88 -9.05 -3.12
CA ALA A 110 -1.34 -10.41 -3.25
C ALA A 110 -1.42 -10.92 -4.71
N GLU A 111 -2.52 -10.67 -5.40
CA GLU A 111 -2.67 -11.00 -6.83
C GLU A 111 -1.66 -10.28 -7.72
N ALA A 112 -1.36 -9.01 -7.39
CA ALA A 112 -0.29 -8.23 -8.04
C ALA A 112 1.13 -8.72 -7.68
N GLY A 113 1.27 -9.71 -6.80
CA GLY A 113 2.55 -10.25 -6.35
C GLY A 113 3.29 -9.36 -5.35
N LEU A 114 2.59 -8.44 -4.67
CA LEU A 114 3.20 -7.52 -3.73
C LEU A 114 3.49 -8.19 -2.39
N ALA A 115 4.63 -7.84 -1.77
CA ALA A 115 5.00 -8.34 -0.46
C ALA A 115 4.28 -7.62 0.69
N GLY A 116 3.78 -6.40 0.45
CA GLY A 116 2.98 -5.72 1.46
C GLY A 116 2.37 -4.40 1.05
N VAL A 117 1.63 -3.85 1.99
CA VAL A 117 0.89 -2.59 1.89
C VAL A 117 1.26 -1.72 3.09
N GLY A 118 1.36 -0.41 2.92
CA GLY A 118 1.62 0.47 4.04
C GLY A 118 1.21 1.91 3.84
N GLY A 119 1.27 2.65 4.93
CA GLY A 119 0.94 4.07 4.99
C GLY A 119 1.72 4.78 6.09
N VAL A 120 1.51 6.08 6.21
CA VAL A 120 2.02 6.86 7.35
C VAL A 120 1.19 6.52 8.59
N ALA A 121 1.86 6.21 9.70
CA ALA A 121 1.19 5.88 10.96
C ALA A 121 0.26 7.02 11.42
N GLY A 122 -0.93 6.66 11.91
CA GLY A 122 -2.01 7.59 12.26
C GLY A 122 -2.66 8.27 11.06
N ARG A 123 -2.19 8.03 9.82
CA ARG A 123 -2.64 8.70 8.61
C ARG A 123 -3.13 7.75 7.51
N LEU A 124 -3.62 6.57 7.87
CA LEU A 124 -4.28 5.62 6.97
C LEU A 124 -5.45 4.97 7.70
N ILE A 125 -6.65 4.98 7.12
CA ILE A 125 -7.84 4.36 7.71
C ILE A 125 -7.90 2.88 7.34
N LEU A 126 -8.23 2.05 8.32
CA LEU A 126 -8.45 0.62 8.17
C LEU A 126 -9.96 0.30 8.13
N ILE A 127 -10.43 -0.28 7.03
CA ILE A 127 -11.79 -0.83 6.93
C ILE A 127 -11.73 -2.30 7.28
N ASP A 128 -12.34 -2.66 8.42
CA ASP A 128 -12.30 -3.99 9.01
C ASP A 128 -10.86 -4.48 9.30
N ARG A 129 -10.27 -3.92 10.36
CA ARG A 129 -8.93 -4.29 10.85
C ARG A 129 -8.74 -5.80 11.03
N LYS A 130 -9.77 -6.52 11.51
CA LYS A 130 -9.67 -7.97 11.75
C LYS A 130 -9.56 -8.73 10.43
N ALA A 131 -10.39 -8.38 9.44
CA ALA A 131 -10.32 -8.97 8.11
C ALA A 131 -9.01 -8.64 7.39
N ILE A 132 -8.48 -7.41 7.54
CA ILE A 132 -7.17 -7.03 7.00
C ILE A 132 -6.07 -7.92 7.59
N ILE A 133 -6.02 -8.07 8.91
CA ILE A 133 -5.01 -8.91 9.58
C ILE A 133 -5.10 -10.36 9.11
N ALA A 134 -6.30 -10.93 9.10
CA ALA A 134 -6.52 -12.31 8.68
C ALA A 134 -6.10 -12.54 7.22
N ALA A 135 -6.47 -11.64 6.31
CA ALA A 135 -6.09 -11.71 4.91
C ALA A 135 -4.57 -11.56 4.71
N ALA A 136 -3.96 -10.56 5.34
CA ALA A 136 -2.53 -10.29 5.20
C ALA A 136 -1.69 -11.46 5.72
N ASP A 137 -2.02 -11.95 6.92
CA ASP A 137 -1.34 -13.09 7.52
C ASP A 137 -1.54 -14.39 6.73
N GLY A 138 -2.74 -14.60 6.17
CA GLY A 138 -3.04 -15.80 5.37
C GLY A 138 -2.37 -15.80 3.99
N LEU A 139 -2.17 -14.61 3.41
CA LEU A 139 -1.54 -14.44 2.09
C LEU A 139 -0.03 -14.17 2.17
N GLY A 140 0.52 -14.01 3.37
CA GLY A 140 1.95 -13.74 3.57
C GLY A 140 2.36 -12.29 3.29
N LEU A 141 1.42 -11.34 3.36
CA LEU A 141 1.69 -9.92 3.16
C LEU A 141 1.94 -9.24 4.50
N TYR A 142 2.89 -8.31 4.54
CA TYR A 142 2.97 -7.36 5.66
C TYR A 142 2.01 -6.19 5.43
N VAL A 143 1.46 -5.67 6.52
CA VAL A 143 0.80 -4.36 6.58
C VAL A 143 1.56 -3.51 7.58
N TRP A 144 2.09 -2.37 7.14
CA TRP A 144 3.05 -1.60 7.93
C TRP A 144 2.75 -0.10 7.99
N GLY A 145 2.71 0.45 9.20
CA GLY A 145 2.69 1.89 9.46
C GLY A 145 4.09 2.44 9.64
N VAL A 146 4.48 3.37 8.75
CA VAL A 146 5.79 4.04 8.82
C VAL A 146 5.69 5.25 9.74
N ASP A 147 6.57 5.31 10.74
CA ASP A 147 6.76 6.50 11.57
C ASP A 147 7.39 7.64 10.77
N ARG A 148 6.89 8.85 11.00
CA ARG A 148 7.40 10.09 10.42
C ARG A 148 7.40 11.21 11.44
#